data_AF-A0A973BUV3-F1
#
_entry.id   AF-A0A973BUV3-F1
#
_cell.length_a   1.000
_cell.length_b   1.000
_cell.length_c   1.000
_cell.angle_alpha   90.00
_cell.angle_beta   90.00
_cell.angle_gamma   90.00
#
_symmetry.space_group_name_H-M   'P 1'
#
loop_
_entity.id
_entity.type
_entity.pdbx_description
1 polymer ?
#
loop_
_entity_poly.entity_id
_entity_poly.type
_entity_poly.pdbx_seq_one_letter_code
_entity_poly.pdbx_strand_id
1 'polypeptide(L)'
;MGDAKRSASPLTVVVCRGRECAVDQCNAYRRLVRRLERAGIQVARSPCLGVCRGPVAVVVDDRRRAVVVNKVRSKKRQQRLVVAAADGCLAAAADAAPTVDAGKQRNKALRRAGLVMSSRLRSWHKTS
;
A
#
# COMPACT_ATOMS: atom_id res chain seq x y z
N MET A 1 -15.82 -5.90 -31.52
CA MET A 1 -14.76 -4.91 -31.27
C MET A 1 -15.03 -4.35 -29.89
N GLY A 2 -14.26 -4.51 -28.83
CA GLY A 2 -12.89 -4.95 -28.64
C GLY A 2 -12.41 -4.32 -27.33
N ASP A 3 -13.22 -4.42 -26.26
CA ASP A 3 -12.83 -3.95 -24.93
C ASP A 3 -11.84 -4.96 -24.37
N ALA A 4 -10.59 -4.79 -24.79
CA ALA A 4 -9.44 -5.28 -24.07
C ALA A 4 -9.64 -4.85 -22.62
N LYS A 5 -10.12 -5.81 -21.82
CA LYS A 5 -10.03 -5.84 -20.37
C LYS A 5 -8.55 -5.66 -20.09
N ARG A 6 -8.11 -4.40 -20.03
CA ARG A 6 -6.74 -4.04 -19.74
C ARG A 6 -6.53 -4.68 -18.39
N SER A 7 -5.82 -5.80 -18.38
CA SER A 7 -5.48 -6.59 -17.20
C SER A 7 -4.72 -5.67 -16.27
N ALA A 8 -5.46 -4.86 -15.51
CA ALA A 8 -4.89 -3.92 -14.58
C ALA A 8 -4.31 -4.82 -13.51
N SER A 9 -2.99 -5.01 -13.56
CA SER A 9 -2.30 -5.87 -12.62
C SER A 9 -2.61 -5.36 -11.22
N PRO A 10 -3.08 -6.22 -10.31
CA PRO A 10 -3.46 -5.79 -8.97
C PRO A 10 -2.26 -5.11 -8.31
N LEU A 11 -2.50 -3.96 -7.67
CA LEU A 11 -1.42 -3.21 -7.04
C LEU A 11 -0.89 -3.97 -5.83
N THR A 12 0.41 -3.88 -5.58
CA THR A 12 0.97 -4.34 -4.31
C THR A 12 0.85 -3.22 -3.27
N VAL A 13 0.37 -3.56 -2.07
CA VAL A 13 0.20 -2.59 -0.97
C VAL A 13 1.12 -2.96 0.18
N VAL A 14 2.06 -2.07 0.50
CA VAL A 14 2.95 -2.17 1.67
C VAL A 14 2.37 -1.36 2.83
N VAL A 15 1.92 -2.03 3.90
CA VAL A 15 1.33 -1.38 5.08
C VAL A 15 2.38 -1.21 6.18
N CYS A 16 2.41 -0.02 6.80
CA CYS A 16 3.28 0.28 7.94
C CYS A 16 2.77 -0.42 9.21
N ARG A 17 3.64 -1.21 9.87
CA ARG A 17 3.39 -1.85 11.17
C ARG A 17 4.13 -1.18 12.33
N GLY A 18 4.61 0.05 12.14
CA GLY A 18 5.24 0.82 13.22
C GLY A 18 4.25 1.09 14.37
N ARG A 19 4.77 1.43 15.57
CA ARG A 19 3.98 1.60 16.80
C ARG A 19 2.72 2.45 16.60
N GLU A 20 2.83 3.66 16.04
CA GLU A 20 1.67 4.52 15.76
C GLU A 20 0.62 3.91 14.83
N CYS A 21 1.03 3.02 13.91
CA CYS A 21 0.11 2.39 12.97
C CYS A 21 -0.54 1.15 13.60
N ALA A 22 0.28 0.24 14.14
CA ALA A 22 -0.17 -1.08 14.59
C ALA A 22 -0.63 -1.12 16.05
N VAL A 23 -0.16 -0.21 16.90
CA VAL A 23 -0.50 -0.12 18.32
C VAL A 23 -1.52 0.99 18.55
N ASP A 24 -1.15 2.25 18.28
CA ASP A 24 -2.00 3.39 18.63
C ASP A 24 -3.25 3.49 17.73
N GLN A 25 -3.14 2.99 16.49
CA GLN A 25 -4.24 2.94 15.52
C GLN A 25 -4.63 1.49 15.17
N CYS A 26 -4.42 0.56 16.12
CA CYS A 26 -4.57 -0.89 15.95
C CYS A 26 -5.88 -1.29 15.23
N ASN A 27 -7.02 -0.72 15.62
CA ASN A 27 -8.31 -1.02 15.01
C ASN A 27 -8.39 -0.60 13.54
N ALA A 28 -7.85 0.57 13.20
CA ALA A 28 -7.82 1.05 11.81
C ALA A 28 -6.85 0.23 10.97
N TYR A 29 -5.67 -0.09 11.50
CA TYR A 29 -4.67 -0.93 10.84
C TYR A 29 -5.19 -2.34 10.56
N ARG A 30 -5.70 -3.05 11.58
CA ARG A 30 -6.25 -4.41 11.41
C ARG A 30 -7.37 -4.43 10.38
N ARG A 31 -8.25 -3.43 10.39
CA ARG A 31 -9.34 -3.30 9.42
C ARG A 31 -8.84 -3.09 7.99
N LEU A 32 -7.86 -2.20 7.80
CA LEU A 32 -7.25 -1.95 6.50
C LEU A 32 -6.63 -3.23 5.93
N VAL A 33 -5.79 -3.90 6.71
CA VAL A 33 -5.11 -5.14 6.31
C VAL A 33 -6.13 -6.22 5.94
N ARG A 34 -7.13 -6.47 6.80
CA ARG A 34 -8.19 -7.46 6.51
C ARG A 34 -8.96 -7.15 5.24
N ARG A 35 -9.24 -5.87 4.95
CA ARG A 35 -9.97 -5.47 3.74
C ARG A 35 -9.14 -5.69 2.48
N LEU A 36 -7.85 -5.36 2.53
CA LEU A 36 -6.94 -5.60 1.40
C LEU A 36 -6.79 -7.10 1.12
N GLU A 37 -6.56 -7.90 2.16
CA GLU A 37 -6.42 -9.36 2.02
C GLU A 37 -7.70 -10.01 1.49
N ARG A 38 -8.88 -9.60 1.96
CA ARG A 38 -10.17 -10.10 1.46
C ARG A 38 -10.44 -9.74 0.00
N ALA A 39 -9.87 -8.65 -0.50
CA ALA A 39 -9.96 -8.25 -1.89
C ALA A 39 -8.93 -8.96 -2.79
N GLY A 40 -8.15 -9.91 -2.26
CA GLY A 40 -7.11 -10.62 -3.02
C GLY A 40 -5.90 -9.75 -3.36
N ILE A 41 -5.77 -8.58 -2.74
CA ILE A 41 -4.67 -7.65 -3.00
C ILE A 41 -3.40 -8.16 -2.32
N GLN A 42 -2.26 -8.08 -3.02
CA GLN A 42 -0.98 -8.46 -2.46
C GLN A 42 -0.57 -7.48 -1.35
N VAL A 43 -0.63 -7.91 -0.10
CA VAL A 43 -0.23 -7.11 1.06
C VAL A 43 1.15 -7.50 1.55
N ALA A 44 2.04 -6.52 1.64
CA ALA A 44 3.30 -6.62 2.37
C ALA A 44 3.23 -5.78 3.65
N ARG A 45 3.91 -6.23 4.70
CA ARG A 45 3.98 -5.50 5.96
C ARG A 45 5.41 -5.01 6.16
N SER A 46 5.59 -3.71 6.30
CA SER A 46 6.87 -3.10 6.60
C SER A 46 6.93 -2.72 8.08
N PRO A 47 8.10 -2.77 8.74
CA PRO A 47 8.39 -1.92 9.90
C PRO A 47 8.06 -0.44 9.63
N CYS A 48 8.29 0.43 10.62
CA CYS A 48 8.02 1.87 10.49
C CYS A 48 8.54 2.43 9.15
N LEU A 49 7.68 3.09 8.38
CA LEU A 49 8.05 3.70 7.09
C LEU A 49 8.69 5.08 7.23
N GLY A 50 8.81 5.61 8.46
CA GLY A 50 9.33 6.95 8.72
C GLY A 50 8.34 8.07 8.42
N VAL A 51 7.05 7.72 8.30
CA VAL A 51 5.92 8.64 8.20
C VAL A 51 5.02 8.40 9.40
N CYS A 52 4.87 9.42 10.24
CA CYS A 52 4.03 9.40 11.44
C CYS A 52 2.61 9.90 11.12
N ARG A 53 1.63 9.67 12.01
CA ARG A 53 0.17 9.89 11.82
C ARG A 53 -0.55 8.79 11.02
N GLY A 54 -0.27 7.52 11.33
CA GLY A 54 -0.84 6.34 10.68
C GLY A 54 -2.37 6.20 10.69
N PRO A 55 -2.93 5.17 10.02
CA PRO A 55 -2.23 4.14 9.23
C PRO A 55 -1.60 4.69 7.94
N VAL A 56 -0.42 4.18 7.59
CA VAL A 56 0.33 4.51 6.35
C VAL A 56 0.42 3.29 5.45
N ALA A 57 0.22 3.50 4.14
CA ALA A 57 0.42 2.49 3.13
C ALA A 57 1.20 3.05 1.93
N VAL A 58 2.01 2.21 1.30
CA VAL A 58 2.64 2.47 0.00
C VAL A 58 1.97 1.56 -1.02
N VAL A 59 1.38 2.15 -2.04
CA VAL A 59 0.77 1.43 -3.15
C VAL A 59 1.75 1.45 -4.31
N VAL A 60 2.04 0.29 -4.87
CA VAL A 60 3.07 0.09 -5.90
C VAL A 60 2.45 -0.66 -7.07
N ASP A 61 2.68 -0.18 -8.29
CA ASP A 61 2.32 -0.89 -9.52
C ASP A 61 3.46 -1.77 -10.06
N ASP A 62 3.17 -2.54 -11.10
CA ASP A 62 4.11 -3.38 -11.85
C ASP A 62 5.28 -2.57 -12.47
N ARG A 63 5.01 -1.33 -12.87
CA ARG A 63 6.00 -0.37 -13.39
C ARG A 63 6.84 0.30 -12.30
N ARG A 64 6.77 -0.18 -11.05
CA ARG A 64 7.48 0.35 -9.87
C ARG A 64 7.16 1.82 -9.56
N ARG A 65 6.05 2.35 -10.08
CA ARG A 65 5.51 3.63 -9.65
C ARG A 65 4.82 3.41 -8.32
N ALA A 66 5.01 4.38 -7.42
CA ALA A 66 4.54 4.23 -6.06
C ALA A 66 3.97 5.53 -5.48
N VAL A 67 2.89 5.37 -4.73
CA VAL A 67 2.22 6.44 -3.99
C VAL A 67 2.22 6.09 -2.51
N VAL A 68 2.53 7.08 -1.68
CA VAL A 68 2.51 6.95 -0.22
C VAL A 68 1.27 7.67 0.29
N VAL A 69 0.34 6.92 0.88
CA VAL A 69 -0.87 7.45 1.51
C VAL A 69 -0.78 7.34 3.02
N ASN A 70 -1.24 8.37 3.73
CA ASN A 70 -1.27 8.40 5.19
C ASN A 70 -2.69 8.59 5.74
N LYS A 71 -2.85 8.49 7.07
CA LYS A 71 -4.11 8.74 7.77
C LYS A 71 -5.30 7.96 7.19
N VAL A 72 -5.09 6.70 6.78
CA VAL A 72 -6.12 5.82 6.21
C VAL A 72 -7.01 5.21 7.32
N ARG A 73 -7.65 6.08 8.10
CA ARG A 73 -8.37 5.73 9.34
C ARG A 73 -9.83 5.36 9.11
N SER A 74 -10.52 6.13 8.27
CA SER A 74 -11.97 5.96 8.05
C SER A 74 -12.28 4.76 7.15
N LYS A 75 -13.43 4.13 7.38
CA LYS A 75 -13.94 3.03 6.52
C LYS A 75 -14.04 3.46 5.04
N LYS A 76 -14.48 4.69 4.76
CA LYS A 76 -14.63 5.24 3.40
C LYS A 76 -13.28 5.33 2.68
N ARG A 77 -12.26 5.89 3.34
CA ARG A 77 -10.89 5.95 2.78
C ARG A 77 -10.29 4.57 2.56
N GLN A 78 -10.48 3.66 3.52
CA GLN A 78 -10.02 2.28 3.37
C GLN A 78 -10.70 1.58 2.20
N GLN A 79 -12.01 1.77 2.02
CA GLN A 79 -12.75 1.19 0.88
C GLN A 79 -12.24 1.73 -0.44
N ARG A 80 -12.07 3.06 -0.56
CA ARG A 80 -11.54 3.70 -1.78
C ARG A 80 -10.16 3.16 -2.13
N LEU A 81 -9.28 3.01 -1.14
CA LEU A 81 -7.94 2.47 -1.34
C LEU A 81 -7.97 1.01 -1.81
N VAL A 82 -8.85 0.19 -1.24
CA VAL A 82 -9.01 -1.23 -1.62
C VAL A 82 -9.54 -1.34 -3.05
N VAL A 83 -10.58 -0.58 -3.40
CA VAL A 83 -11.13 -0.56 -4.76
C VAL A 83 -10.06 -0.12 -5.77
N ALA A 84 -9.39 1.00 -5.52
CA ALA A 84 -8.33 1.48 -6.40
C ALA A 84 -7.17 0.48 -6.58
N ALA A 85 -6.79 -0.23 -5.51
CA ALA A 85 -5.74 -1.23 -5.58
C ALA A 85 -6.18 -2.52 -6.30
N ALA A 86 -7.44 -2.93 -6.14
CA ALA A 86 -8.03 -4.05 -6.88
C ALA A 86 -8.15 -3.72 -8.38
N ASP A 87 -8.52 -2.48 -8.71
CA ASP A 87 -8.67 -1.99 -10.09
C ASP A 87 -7.33 -1.65 -10.76
N GLY A 88 -6.19 -1.82 -10.08
CA GLY A 88 -4.88 -1.48 -10.63
C GLY A 88 -4.65 0.03 -10.83
N CYS A 89 -5.49 0.90 -10.24
CA CYS A 89 -5.49 2.35 -10.51
C CYS A 89 -4.70 3.13 -9.44
N LEU A 90 -3.43 3.40 -9.74
CA LEU A 90 -2.52 4.12 -8.82
C LEU A 90 -2.96 5.57 -8.56
N ALA A 91 -3.56 6.24 -9.55
CA ALA A 91 -4.10 7.60 -9.40
C ALA A 91 -5.27 7.61 -8.41
N ALA A 92 -6.24 6.72 -8.57
CA ALA A 92 -7.36 6.59 -7.63
C ALA A 92 -6.89 6.20 -6.22
N ALA A 93 -5.79 5.45 -6.10
CA ALA A 93 -5.18 5.14 -4.82
C ALA A 93 -4.57 6.38 -4.16
N ALA A 94 -4.00 7.31 -4.94
CA ALA A 94 -3.53 8.60 -4.46
C ALA A 94 -4.69 9.48 -3.94
N ASP A 95 -5.85 9.45 -4.61
CA ASP A 95 -7.03 10.22 -4.21
C ASP A 95 -7.80 9.61 -3.03
N ALA A 96 -7.52 8.34 -2.68
CA ALA A 96 -8.23 7.63 -1.62
C ALA A 96 -7.97 8.20 -0.22
N ALA A 97 -6.82 8.85 -0.01
CA ALA A 97 -6.39 9.40 1.27
C ALA A 97 -5.32 10.48 1.07
N PRO A 98 -5.05 11.32 2.09
CA PRO A 98 -3.97 12.30 1.98
C PRO A 98 -2.65 11.63 1.61
N THR A 99 -2.04 12.10 0.54
CA THR A 99 -0.73 11.66 0.10
C THR A 99 0.35 12.30 0.98
N VAL A 100 1.47 11.62 1.12
CA VAL A 100 2.68 12.25 1.65
C VAL A 100 3.32 12.98 0.49
N ASP A 101 3.37 14.31 0.62
CA ASP A 101 3.94 15.20 -0.40
C ASP A 101 5.39 14.85 -0.75
N ALA A 102 5.83 15.38 -1.89
CA ALA A 102 7.20 15.25 -2.34
C ALA A 102 8.19 15.71 -1.25
N GLY A 103 9.23 14.90 -0.99
CA GLY A 103 10.26 15.24 -0.01
C GLY A 103 10.89 14.05 0.72
N LYS A 104 11.67 14.37 1.75
CA LYS A 104 12.49 13.40 2.52
C LYS A 104 11.66 12.25 3.09
N GLN A 105 10.45 12.53 3.59
CA GLN A 105 9.58 11.52 4.19
C GLN A 105 9.04 10.53 3.16
N ARG A 106 8.58 11.01 2.00
CA ARG A 106 8.17 10.16 0.87
C ARG A 106 9.31 9.27 0.42
N ASN A 107 10.49 9.84 0.17
CA ASN A 107 11.65 9.07 -0.28
C ASN A 107 12.08 8.01 0.74
N LYS A 108 12.00 8.32 2.04
CA LYS A 108 12.28 7.35 3.11
C LYS A 108 11.26 6.21 3.13
N ALA A 109 9.98 6.51 2.98
CA ALA A 109 8.92 5.50 2.92
C ALA A 109 9.09 4.59 1.70
N LEU A 110 9.36 5.16 0.51
CA LEU A 110 9.60 4.40 -0.71
C LEU A 110 10.83 3.51 -0.60
N ARG A 111 11.96 4.01 -0.06
CA ARG A 111 13.16 3.18 0.18
C ARG A 111 12.85 2.00 1.11
N ARG A 112 12.15 2.24 2.22
CA ARG A 112 11.81 1.18 3.18
C ARG A 112 10.81 0.17 2.58
N ALA A 113 9.83 0.63 1.82
CA ALA A 113 8.92 -0.24 1.08
C ALA A 113 9.67 -1.07 0.02
N GLY A 114 10.57 -0.45 -0.73
CA GLY A 114 11.42 -1.11 -1.73
C GLY A 114 12.32 -2.19 -1.12
N LEU A 115 12.87 -1.97 0.08
CA LEU A 115 13.62 -3.00 0.81
C LEU A 115 12.76 -4.22 1.14
N VAL A 116 11.50 -4.00 1.55
CA VAL A 116 10.54 -5.07 1.86
C VAL A 116 10.11 -5.83 0.60
N MET A 117 9.94 -5.13 -0.53
CA MET A 117 9.62 -5.78 -1.79
C MET A 117 10.82 -6.55 -2.35
N SER A 118 12.03 -6.01 -2.25
CA SER A 118 13.25 -6.68 -2.72
C SER A 118 13.59 -7.93 -1.91
N SER A 119 13.32 -7.93 -0.60
CA SER A 119 13.48 -9.14 0.23
C SER A 119 12.45 -10.22 -0.09
N ARG A 120 11.20 -9.84 -0.41
CA ARG A 120 10.17 -10.78 -0.88
C ARG A 120 10.43 -11.33 -2.27
N LEU A 121 10.93 -10.52 -3.20
CA LEU A 121 11.29 -11.00 -4.55
C LEU A 121 12.46 -11.99 -4.48
N ARG A 122 13.42 -11.78 -3.57
CA ARG A 122 14.50 -12.76 -3.31
C ARG A 122 14.00 -14.07 -2.69
N SER A 123 12.94 -14.06 -1.89
CA SER A 123 12.38 -15.29 -1.33
C SER A 123 11.57 -16.09 -2.35
N TRP A 124 11.20 -15.52 -3.49
CA TRP A 124 10.50 -16.20 -4.57
C TRP A 124 11.44 -16.95 -5.52
N HIS A 125 12.63 -16.41 -5.79
CA HIS A 125 13.65 -17.08 -6.61
C HIS A 125 14.37 -18.26 -5.91
N LYS A 126 13.97 -18.62 -4.68
CA LYS A 126 14.54 -19.76 -3.93
C LYS A 126 13.67 -21.03 -3.95
N THR A 127 12.60 -21.02 -4.74
CA THR A 127 11.77 -22.20 -5.03
C THR A 127 11.56 -22.25 -6.54
N SER A 128 12.57 -22.71 -7.25
CA SER A 128 12.50 -23.25 -8.61
C SER A 128 13.53 -24.37 -8.69
#